data_AF-A0AAW2IV17-F1
#
_entry.id   AF-A0AAW2IV17-F1
#
_cell.length_a   1.000
_cell.length_b   1.000
_cell.length_c   1.000
_cell.angle_alpha   90.00
_cell.angle_beta   90.00
_cell.angle_gamma   90.00
#
_symmetry.space_group_name_H-M   'P 1'
#
loop_
_entity.id
_entity.type
_entity.pdbx_description
1 polymer ?
#
loop_
_entity_poly.entity_id
_entity_poly.type
_entity_poly.pdbx_seq_one_letter_code
_entity_poly.pdbx_strand_id
1 'polypeptide(L)'
;MKLSKYFQVVAMIEKLPPLWKDFKNYLKHKRKKMGLEDLIIRLRIEEDNCLSEMKSGKLQIEAKANLIELNGNTSIKRKRVDYKPKKGRAKMIKENCYN
;
A
#
# COMPACT_ATOMS: atom_id res chain seq x y z
N MET A 1 -0.77 24.26 -28.48
CA MET A 1 -1.62 23.05 -28.40
C MET A 1 -2.07 22.83 -26.96
N LYS A 2 -3.36 22.53 -26.72
CA LYS A 2 -3.89 22.24 -25.37
C LYS A 2 -4.03 20.73 -25.21
N LEU A 3 -3.45 20.18 -24.15
CA LEU A 3 -3.50 18.75 -23.86
C LEU A 3 -4.89 18.36 -23.36
N SER A 4 -5.47 17.27 -23.86
CA SER A 4 -6.80 16.85 -23.45
C SER A 4 -6.83 16.46 -21.97
N LYS A 5 -7.92 16.77 -21.26
CA LYS A 5 -8.07 16.44 -19.84
C LYS A 5 -7.89 14.94 -19.58
N TYR A 6 -8.38 14.11 -20.50
CA TYR A 6 -8.23 12.66 -20.43
C TYR A 6 -6.77 12.23 -20.53
N PHE A 7 -6.03 12.78 -21.49
CA PHE A 7 -4.62 12.44 -21.65
C PHE A 7 -3.80 12.85 -20.42
N GLN A 8 -4.08 14.02 -19.83
CA GLN A 8 -3.41 14.45 -18.60
C GLN A 8 -3.61 13.45 -17.45
N VAL A 9 -4.84 12.98 -17.24
CA VAL A 9 -5.17 11.96 -16.23
C VAL A 9 -4.39 10.66 -16.49
N VAL A 10 -4.42 10.15 -17.72
CA VAL A 10 -3.72 8.91 -18.09
C VAL A 10 -2.20 9.05 -17.91
N ALA A 11 -1.62 10.17 -18.37
CA ALA A 11 -0.20 10.44 -18.22
C ALA A 11 0.24 10.48 -16.76
N MET A 12 -0.56 11.09 -15.87
CA MET A 12 -0.29 11.09 -14.43
C MET A 12 -0.33 9.68 -13.83
N ILE A 13 -1.35 8.88 -14.18
CA ILE A 13 -1.47 7.49 -13.72
C ILE A 13 -0.27 6.65 -14.18
N GLU A 14 0.21 6.86 -15.40
CA GLU A 14 1.37 6.14 -15.93
C GLU A 14 2.67 6.49 -15.19
N LYS A 15 2.78 7.72 -14.67
CA LYS A 15 3.95 8.22 -13.92
C LYS A 15 3.94 7.90 -12.42
N LEU A 16 2.96 7.12 -11.93
CA LEU A 16 2.93 6.70 -10.53
C LEU A 16 4.10 5.77 -10.16
N PRO A 17 4.60 5.81 -8.91
CA PRO A 17 5.67 4.95 -8.44
C PRO A 17 5.33 3.45 -8.55
N PRO A 18 6.34 2.56 -8.71
CA PRO A 18 6.12 1.10 -8.75
C PRO A 18 5.44 0.55 -7.49
N LEU A 19 5.70 1.18 -6.34
CA LEU A 19 5.09 0.83 -5.05
C LEU A 19 3.55 0.96 -5.06
N TRP A 20 2.99 1.74 -6.01
CA TRP A 20 1.57 2.00 -6.15
C TRP A 20 0.94 1.14 -7.26
N LYS A 21 1.52 -0.01 -7.58
CA LYS A 21 1.05 -0.91 -8.65
C LYS A 21 -0.43 -1.26 -8.52
N ASP A 22 -0.88 -1.63 -7.33
CA ASP A 22 -2.27 -2.03 -7.11
C ASP A 22 -3.23 -0.84 -7.23
N PHE A 23 -2.82 0.32 -6.70
CA PHE A 23 -3.57 1.56 -6.88
C PHE A 23 -3.64 1.98 -8.36
N LYS A 24 -2.55 1.84 -9.12
CA LYS A 24 -2.52 2.09 -10.57
C LYS A 24 -3.48 1.15 -11.31
N ASN A 25 -3.53 -0.14 -10.95
CA ASN A 25 -4.47 -1.10 -11.51
C ASN A 25 -5.92 -0.74 -11.17
N TYR A 26 -6.19 -0.36 -9.92
CA TYR A 26 -7.49 0.13 -9.48
C TYR A 26 -7.97 1.32 -10.33
N LEU A 27 -7.11 2.30 -10.59
CA LEU A 27 -7.46 3.46 -11.42
C LEU A 27 -7.74 3.07 -12.89
N LYS A 28 -6.99 2.10 -13.44
CA LYS A 28 -7.19 1.62 -14.82
C LYS A 28 -8.52 0.87 -15.01
N HIS A 29 -8.95 0.11 -14.01
CA HIS A 29 -10.19 -0.68 -14.09
C HIS A 29 -11.44 0.10 -13.68
N LYS A 30 -11.29 1.35 -13.26
CA LYS A 30 -12.41 2.19 -12.83
C LYS A 30 -13.26 2.60 -14.03
N ARG A 31 -14.47 2.03 -14.17
CA ARG A 31 -15.42 2.36 -15.26
C ARG A 31 -15.92 3.81 -15.24
N LYS A 32 -15.87 4.50 -14.10
CA LYS A 32 -16.32 5.90 -14.00
C LYS A 32 -15.26 6.84 -14.54
N LYS A 33 -15.64 7.68 -15.52
CA LYS A 33 -14.77 8.75 -16.03
C LYS A 33 -14.28 9.61 -14.87
N MET A 34 -12.96 9.70 -14.76
CA MET A 34 -12.29 10.36 -13.65
C MET A 34 -11.68 11.68 -14.13
N GLY A 35 -11.97 12.76 -13.41
CA GLY A 35 -11.36 14.08 -13.63
C GLY A 35 -10.02 14.22 -12.93
N LEU A 36 -9.33 15.33 -13.17
CA LEU A 36 -8.06 15.65 -12.52
C LEU A 36 -8.26 15.89 -11.02
N GLU A 37 -9.36 16.55 -10.65
CA GLU A 37 -9.69 16.87 -9.28
C GLU A 37 -9.95 15.60 -8.45
N ASP A 38 -10.73 14.65 -8.98
CA ASP A 38 -10.95 13.34 -8.37
C ASP A 38 -9.64 12.54 -8.29
N LEU A 39 -8.74 12.68 -9.26
CA LEU A 39 -7.41 12.06 -9.22
C LEU A 39 -6.56 12.60 -8.09
N ILE A 40 -6.43 13.93 -7.97
CA ILE A 40 -5.63 14.57 -6.93
C ILE A 40 -6.11 14.16 -5.54
N ILE A 41 -7.44 14.12 -5.31
CA ILE A 41 -8.00 13.73 -4.01
C ILE A 41 -7.60 12.29 -3.67
N ARG A 42 -7.71 11.36 -4.63
CA ARG A 42 -7.34 9.95 -4.39
C ARG A 42 -5.84 9.75 -4.19
N LEU A 43 -5.01 10.50 -4.91
CA LEU A 43 -3.57 10.44 -4.75
C LEU A 43 -3.15 10.82 -3.32
N ARG A 44 -3.74 11.88 -2.76
CA ARG A 44 -3.45 12.30 -1.37
C ARG A 44 -3.86 11.24 -0.34
N ILE A 45 -5.03 10.64 -0.51
CA ILE A 45 -5.51 9.57 0.37
C ILE A 45 -4.57 8.36 0.30
N GLU A 46 -4.17 7.96 -0.90
CA GLU A 46 -3.28 6.80 -1.08
C GLU A 46 -1.86 7.06 -0.54
N GLU A 47 -1.38 8.30 -0.63
CA GLU A 47 -0.10 8.70 -0.04
C GLU A 47 -0.12 8.53 1.48
N ASP A 48 -1.16 9.05 2.15
CA ASP A 48 -1.32 8.89 3.61
C ASP A 48 -1.44 7.42 4.01
N ASN A 49 -2.17 6.61 3.23
CA ASN A 49 -2.31 5.17 3.45
C ASN A 49 -0.96 4.47 3.30
N CYS A 50 -0.20 4.77 2.24
CA CYS A 50 1.10 4.17 1.98
C CYS A 50 2.09 4.49 3.11
N LEU A 51 2.15 5.74 3.57
CA LEU A 51 2.98 6.15 4.70
C LEU A 51 2.61 5.41 6.00
N SER A 52 1.32 5.15 6.22
CA SER A 52 0.86 4.39 7.38
C SER A 52 1.27 2.91 7.32
N GLU A 53 1.22 2.30 6.13
CA GLU A 53 1.60 0.91 5.89
C GLU A 53 3.14 0.72 5.91
N MET A 54 3.91 1.74 5.51
CA MET A 54 5.36 1.76 5.67
C MET A 54 5.77 1.84 7.15
N LYS A 55 5.10 2.70 7.94
CA LYS A 55 5.33 2.82 9.38
C LYS A 55 4.94 1.55 10.15
N SER A 56 3.91 0.84 9.69
CA SER A 56 3.49 -0.44 10.29
C SER A 56 4.36 -1.63 9.85
N GLY A 57 5.37 -1.40 9.00
CA GLY A 57 6.35 -2.40 8.60
C GLY A 57 5.87 -3.38 7.54
N LYS A 58 4.62 -3.26 7.05
CA LYS A 58 4.03 -4.17 6.07
C LYS A 58 4.67 -4.07 4.68
N LEU A 59 5.22 -2.90 4.33
CA LEU A 59 5.91 -2.64 3.06
C LEU A 59 7.44 -2.76 3.15
N GLN A 60 8.01 -3.29 4.25
CA GLN A 60 9.48 -3.35 4.44
C GLN A 60 10.21 -4.34 3.51
N ILE A 61 9.51 -5.08 2.67
CA ILE A 61 10.15 -5.97 1.70
C ILE A 61 10.42 -5.15 0.44
N GLU A 62 11.71 -4.87 0.21
CA GLU A 62 12.28 -4.31 -1.03
C GLU A 62 12.44 -2.77 -1.11
N ALA A 63 12.82 -2.10 -0.02
CA ALA A 63 13.38 -0.74 -0.11
C ALA A 63 14.92 -0.79 -0.20
N LYS A 64 15.45 -1.22 -1.35
CA LYS A 64 16.84 -0.92 -1.75
C LYS A 64 16.81 0.11 -2.87
N ALA A 65 17.46 1.23 -2.60
CA ALA A 65 17.67 2.42 -3.44
C ALA A 65 16.54 3.48 -3.40
N ASN A 66 16.84 4.56 -2.68
CA ASN A 66 16.25 5.90 -2.78
C ASN A 66 14.94 6.15 -2.01
N LEU A 67 14.97 5.95 -0.68
CA LEU A 67 14.09 6.70 0.20
C LEU A 67 14.65 8.13 0.29
N ILE A 68 14.01 9.09 -0.39
CA ILE A 68 14.25 10.51 -0.08
C ILE A 68 13.92 10.67 1.40
N GLU A 69 14.92 11.12 2.15
CA GLU A 69 14.89 11.35 3.59
C GLU A 69 13.65 12.19 3.94
N LEU A 70 12.60 11.53 4.45
CA LEU A 70 11.54 12.21 5.18
C LEU A 70 12.16 12.64 6.52
N ASN A 71 12.82 13.79 6.47
CA ASN A 71 13.30 14.58 7.58
C ASN A 71 12.21 14.62 8.67
N GLY A 72 12.48 13.91 9.76
CA GLY A 72 11.48 13.56 10.76
C GLY A 72 12.10 12.70 11.85
N ASN A 73 13.03 13.32 12.56
CA ASN A 73 13.72 12.88 13.78
C ASN A 73 12.91 11.86 14.59
N THR A 74 13.08 10.58 14.31
CA THR A 74 12.60 9.51 15.19
C THR A 74 13.73 8.53 15.37
N SER A 75 14.35 8.63 16.54
CA SER A 75 15.39 7.73 17.04
C SER A 75 14.88 6.28 16.98
N ILE A 76 15.25 5.55 15.93
CA ILE A 76 14.99 4.10 15.81
C ILE A 76 15.87 3.38 16.83
N LYS A 77 15.37 3.25 18.06
CA LYS A 77 15.90 2.29 19.04
C LYS A 77 15.49 0.89 18.56
N ARG A 78 16.42 0.20 17.90
CA ARG A 78 16.30 -1.21 17.52
C ARG A 78 16.10 -2.07 18.78
N LYS A 79 14.86 -2.42 19.14
CA LYS A 79 14.59 -3.57 20.01
C LYS A 79 14.45 -4.80 19.12
N ARG A 80 15.43 -5.71 19.18
CA ARG A 80 15.29 -7.05 18.61
C ARG A 80 14.15 -7.74 19.37
N VAL A 81 13.11 -8.15 18.66
CA VAL A 81 12.06 -9.01 19.23
C VAL A 81 12.43 -10.44 18.86
N ASP A 82 12.97 -11.18 19.82
CA ASP A 82 13.20 -12.62 19.71
C ASP A 82 11.85 -13.33 19.60
N TYR A 83 11.56 -13.91 18.43
CA TYR A 83 10.34 -14.68 18.20
C TYR A 83 10.52 -16.10 18.75
N LYS A 84 10.08 -16.36 19.99
CA LYS A 84 9.85 -17.73 20.48
C LYS A 84 8.47 -18.22 20.01
N PRO A 85 8.35 -19.32 19.25
CA PRO A 85 7.05 -19.84 18.86
C PRO A 85 6.36 -20.51 20.06
N LYS A 86 5.19 -20.01 20.46
CA LYS A 86 4.31 -20.66 21.43
C LYS A 86 3.65 -21.88 20.79
N LYS A 87 3.95 -23.09 21.28
CA LYS A 87 3.20 -24.32 20.98
C LYS A 87 1.78 -24.21 21.52
N GLY A 88 0.81 -23.97 20.64
CA GLY A 88 -0.62 -24.11 20.96
C GLY A 88 -1.04 -25.58 20.84
N ARG A 89 -1.64 -26.14 21.90
CA ARG A 89 -2.26 -27.47 21.94
C ARG A 89 -3.49 -27.44 21.03
N ALA A 90 -3.48 -28.17 19.91
CA ALA A 90 -4.68 -28.42 19.12
C ALA A 90 -5.62 -29.33 19.92
N LYS A 91 -6.82 -28.84 20.27
CA LYS A 91 -7.92 -29.70 20.71
C LYS A 91 -8.67 -30.15 19.46
N MET A 92 -8.61 -31.44 19.13
CA MET A 92 -9.48 -32.05 18.12
C MET A 92 -10.94 -31.94 18.55
N ILE A 93 -11.77 -31.33 17.71
CA ILE A 93 -13.23 -31.47 17.82
C ILE A 93 -13.57 -32.76 17.07
N LYS A 94 -14.16 -33.73 17.78
CA LYS A 94 -14.60 -35.00 17.23
C LYS A 94 -16.02 -34.81 16.71
N GLU A 95 -16.19 -34.61 15.41
CA GLU A 95 -17.52 -34.69 14.78
C GLU A 95 -17.99 -36.14 14.86
N ASN A 96 -19.10 -36.37 15.56
CA ASN A 96 -19.84 -37.62 15.50
C ASN A 96 -20.84 -37.50 14.34
N CYS A 97 -20.65 -38.32 13.31
CA CYS A 97 -21.66 -38.56 12.28
C CYS A 97 -22.89 -39.22 12.93
N TYR A 98 -24.07 -38.68 12.70
CA TYR A 98 -25.33 -39.38 12.97
C TYR A 98 -25.79 -40.09 11.69
N ASN A 99 -26.29 -41.32 11.90
CA ASN A 99 -26.69 -42.34 10.92
C ASN A 99 -27.62 -41.87 9.80
#